data_AF-A0A9D9CMN9-F1
#
_entry.id   AF-A0A9D9CMN9-F1
#
_cell.length_a   1.000
_cell.length_b   1.000
_cell.length_c   1.000
_cell.angle_alpha   90.00
_cell.angle_beta   90.00
_cell.angle_gamma   90.00
#
_symmetry.space_group_name_H-M   'P 1'
#
loop_
_entity.id
_entity.type
_entity.pdbx_description
1 polymer ?
#
loop_
_entity_poly.entity_id
_entity_poly.type
_entity_poly.pdbx_seq_one_letter_code
_entity_poly.pdbx_strand_id
1 'polypeptide(L)'
;NYSAIDIENTKHVIIDHCSFSWSMEENVTMYDNDSTTMQWCILSEPLYYSRHKKGVRGYGSQWGGEHSSFHHNLLAHCASRSPRLNGARDGNTNFGSHDQYVDTEIANNVIFNWGKKEAVYGGECTVPDTLYTIKNKTENGVTTKDTLAIHTGTYVHNNLVNNYYKPGPATDACAGGNRWFARISHTSSANKAKWYINGNIMEENEFHYANGKHTSEDVFGGDYSSINADNWFNAATSDAMKAIDIERGKSETHMNHFRSDSCGLSGLFVLDDAKTAYTKVIENAGCLLPRRDEVDVRILAEAAGTRPVVHKGSYIPQYVGIIDSQNDLKPTNADDNWSAWPDLSMQEDETIPEDTDQDGIPDEWETSHNMNPTDPTDAPAIAENGYSYLENYLETITAKPDPTLPDIEVAITQPEVNVSIGITPNGQLNITAEEVIHRLSLYDAKGALIATSYSNDITLPQDMTIYILKIDFKNGCSTTRKLVK
;
A
#
# COMPACT_ATOMS: atom_id res chain seq x y z
N ASN A 1 16.88 -8.30 13.87
CA ASN A 1 15.91 -7.44 13.18
C ASN A 1 15.47 -6.38 14.17
N TYR A 2 15.30 -5.11 13.78
CA TYR A 2 14.70 -4.08 14.65
C TYR A 2 13.28 -3.75 14.17
N SER A 3 12.52 -4.82 13.89
CA SER A 3 11.13 -4.69 13.47
C SER A 3 10.20 -4.42 14.66
N ALA A 4 9.05 -3.81 14.41
CA ALA A 4 8.02 -3.72 15.45
C ALA A 4 7.46 -5.12 15.77
N ILE A 5 7.25 -5.94 14.74
CA ILE A 5 6.95 -7.35 14.86
C ILE A 5 7.73 -8.17 13.83
N ASP A 6 8.18 -9.35 14.24
CA ASP A 6 8.95 -10.30 13.43
C ASP A 6 8.33 -11.70 13.58
N ILE A 7 7.77 -12.22 12.49
CA ILE A 7 7.07 -13.50 12.40
C ILE A 7 7.79 -14.34 11.35
N GLU A 8 8.55 -15.31 11.81
CA GLU A 8 9.32 -16.24 10.97
C GLU A 8 9.18 -17.67 11.51
N ASN A 9 9.15 -18.66 10.60
CA ASN A 9 9.05 -20.09 10.93
C ASN A 9 7.80 -20.46 11.72
N THR A 10 6.68 -19.79 11.44
CA THR A 10 5.39 -20.01 12.10
C THR A 10 4.35 -20.57 11.14
N LYS A 11 3.23 -21.04 11.69
CA LYS A 11 2.09 -21.49 10.90
C LYS A 11 0.76 -21.19 11.58
N HIS A 12 -0.29 -20.97 10.79
CA HIS A 12 -1.65 -20.67 11.28
C HIS A 12 -1.68 -19.42 12.17
N VAL A 13 -1.21 -18.31 11.61
CA VAL A 13 -1.12 -17.02 12.31
C VAL A 13 -1.97 -15.99 11.57
N ILE A 14 -2.78 -15.26 12.33
CA ILE A 14 -3.55 -14.13 11.84
C ILE A 14 -3.14 -12.90 12.64
N ILE A 15 -2.86 -11.80 11.93
CA ILE A 15 -2.66 -10.48 12.48
C ILE A 15 -3.78 -9.60 11.92
N ASP A 16 -4.65 -9.14 12.79
CA ASP A 16 -5.86 -8.38 12.44
C ASP A 16 -5.94 -7.10 13.28
N HIS A 17 -6.39 -5.99 12.69
CA HIS A 17 -6.64 -4.71 13.39
C HIS A 17 -5.50 -4.24 14.30
N CYS A 18 -4.24 -4.41 13.87
CA CYS A 18 -3.06 -3.97 14.60
C CYS A 18 -2.40 -2.75 13.94
N SER A 19 -1.75 -1.91 14.75
CA SER A 19 -1.01 -0.74 14.29
C SER A 19 0.47 -0.83 14.65
N PHE A 20 1.33 -0.74 13.64
CA PHE A 20 2.79 -0.88 13.78
C PHE A 20 3.50 0.38 13.29
N SER A 21 4.13 1.11 14.21
CA SER A 21 4.82 2.35 13.92
C SER A 21 6.22 2.44 14.53
N TRP A 22 7.05 3.31 13.95
CA TRP A 22 8.34 3.75 14.50
C TRP A 22 9.36 2.63 14.77
N SER A 23 9.32 1.55 13.99
CA SER A 23 10.40 0.56 13.96
C SER A 23 11.72 1.18 13.47
N MET A 24 12.86 0.53 13.73
CA MET A 24 14.17 1.00 13.25
C MET A 24 14.69 0.20 12.04
N GLU A 25 13.94 -0.80 11.56
CA GLU A 25 14.20 -1.52 10.30
C GLU A 25 12.91 -1.57 9.47
N GLU A 26 12.19 -2.70 9.48
CA GLU A 26 10.83 -2.87 8.95
C GLU A 26 9.77 -2.66 10.04
N ASN A 27 8.59 -2.11 9.75
CA ASN A 27 7.51 -2.19 10.75
C ASN A 27 7.10 -3.64 10.98
N VAL A 28 6.86 -4.38 9.89
CA VAL A 28 6.42 -5.77 9.97
C VAL A 28 7.30 -6.66 9.12
N THR A 29 7.81 -7.72 9.73
CA THR A 29 8.49 -8.79 9.03
C THR A 29 7.66 -10.07 9.22
N MET A 30 7.17 -10.63 8.11
CA MET A 30 6.28 -11.79 8.09
C MET A 30 6.57 -12.62 6.83
N TYR A 31 7.52 -13.55 6.93
CA TYR A 31 7.98 -14.42 5.85
C TYR A 31 8.54 -15.73 6.41
N ASP A 32 8.84 -16.72 5.56
CA ASP A 32 9.25 -18.05 6.01
C ASP A 32 8.20 -18.69 6.93
N ASN A 33 6.91 -18.50 6.60
CA ASN A 33 5.73 -18.96 7.35
C ASN A 33 4.80 -19.78 6.45
N ASP A 34 3.90 -20.56 7.04
CA ASP A 34 2.86 -21.31 6.31
C ASP A 34 1.45 -20.96 6.80
N SER A 35 0.52 -20.66 5.90
CA SER A 35 -0.89 -20.43 6.21
C SER A 35 -1.06 -19.27 7.19
N THR A 36 -0.74 -18.07 6.71
CA THR A 36 -0.77 -16.86 7.54
C THR A 36 -1.47 -15.69 6.86
N THR A 37 -2.14 -14.87 7.65
CA THR A 37 -2.92 -13.72 7.17
C THR A 37 -2.55 -12.46 7.94
N MET A 38 -2.38 -11.35 7.23
CA MET A 38 -2.36 -10.02 7.82
C MET A 38 -3.44 -9.17 7.19
N GLN A 39 -4.37 -8.70 8.00
CA GLN A 39 -5.53 -7.96 7.52
C GLN A 39 -5.89 -6.77 8.40
N TRP A 40 -6.50 -5.75 7.78
CA TRP A 40 -6.99 -4.56 8.50
C TRP A 40 -5.94 -3.91 9.40
N CYS A 41 -4.65 -3.94 9.05
CA CYS A 41 -3.59 -3.37 9.88
C CYS A 41 -3.05 -2.05 9.32
N ILE A 42 -2.50 -1.21 10.19
CA ILE A 42 -1.71 -0.02 9.81
C ILE A 42 -0.22 -0.32 10.01
N LEU A 43 0.58 -0.03 9.00
CA LEU A 43 2.03 -0.04 9.05
C LEU A 43 2.52 1.35 8.65
N SER A 44 2.96 2.16 9.60
CA SER A 44 3.29 3.57 9.35
C SER A 44 4.61 4.05 9.91
N GLU A 45 5.22 5.01 9.22
CA GLU A 45 6.37 5.78 9.71
C GLU A 45 7.51 4.95 10.36
N PRO A 46 8.02 3.90 9.70
CA PRO A 46 9.26 3.29 10.14
C PRO A 46 10.38 4.36 10.15
N LEU A 47 11.22 4.39 11.17
CA LEU A 47 12.18 5.47 11.38
C LEU A 47 13.35 5.41 10.39
N TYR A 48 13.52 6.46 9.60
CA TYR A 48 14.48 6.51 8.50
C TYR A 48 15.94 6.60 8.97
N TYR A 49 16.28 7.58 9.81
CA TYR A 49 17.63 7.72 10.37
C TYR A 49 17.65 7.63 11.90
N SER A 50 17.34 6.43 12.41
CA SER A 50 17.40 6.12 13.85
C SER A 50 18.67 5.35 14.22
N ARG A 51 18.62 4.50 15.26
CA ARG A 51 19.80 3.85 15.88
C ARG A 51 20.26 2.56 15.19
N HIS A 52 19.86 2.34 13.94
CA HIS A 52 20.10 1.10 13.24
C HIS A 52 21.56 0.96 12.78
N LYS A 53 22.23 -0.15 13.14
CA LYS A 53 23.68 -0.37 12.85
C LYS A 53 24.02 -0.39 11.36
N LYS A 54 23.05 -0.75 10.51
CA LYS A 54 23.24 -0.82 9.04
C LYS A 54 22.94 0.52 8.33
N GLY A 55 22.83 1.63 9.07
CA GLY A 55 22.51 2.97 8.55
C GLY A 55 21.01 3.17 8.32
N VAL A 56 20.67 4.10 7.41
CA VAL A 56 19.29 4.50 7.11
C VAL A 56 18.38 3.31 6.82
N ARG A 57 17.21 3.31 7.45
CA ARG A 57 16.12 2.34 7.29
C ARG A 57 14.82 3.09 6.99
N GLY A 58 13.70 2.73 7.60
CA GLY A 58 12.39 3.27 7.24
C GLY A 58 11.65 2.34 6.27
N TYR A 59 11.60 1.05 6.57
CA TYR A 59 10.97 0.06 5.70
C TYR A 59 9.57 -0.32 6.18
N GLY A 60 8.62 -0.44 5.25
CA GLY A 60 7.24 -0.84 5.59
C GLY A 60 7.20 -2.29 6.05
N SER A 61 7.47 -3.22 5.15
CA SER A 61 7.42 -4.63 5.49
C SER A 61 8.25 -5.57 4.61
N GLN A 62 8.47 -6.77 5.14
CA GLN A 62 8.83 -7.95 4.36
C GLN A 62 7.69 -8.97 4.49
N TRP A 63 7.03 -9.28 3.37
CA TRP A 63 5.87 -10.17 3.31
C TRP A 63 6.17 -11.41 2.49
N GLY A 64 5.67 -12.57 2.89
CA GLY A 64 5.75 -13.81 2.13
C GLY A 64 5.41 -15.01 3.01
N GLY A 65 5.73 -16.19 2.51
CA GLY A 65 5.34 -17.45 3.13
C GLY A 65 4.61 -18.37 2.15
N GLU A 66 4.55 -19.63 2.51
CA GLU A 66 3.69 -20.63 1.88
C GLU A 66 2.23 -20.31 2.27
N HIS A 67 1.33 -20.14 1.30
CA HIS A 67 -0.09 -19.83 1.55
C HIS A 67 -0.29 -18.57 2.43
N SER A 68 0.27 -17.44 2.03
CA SER A 68 0.20 -16.18 2.78
C SER A 68 -0.76 -15.18 2.14
N SER A 69 -1.54 -14.47 2.96
CA SER A 69 -2.44 -13.42 2.51
C SER A 69 -2.23 -12.11 3.27
N PHE A 70 -2.20 -11.01 2.53
CA PHE A 70 -2.02 -9.65 3.04
C PHE A 70 -3.08 -8.79 2.38
N HIS A 71 -4.13 -8.43 3.11
CA HIS A 71 -5.22 -7.66 2.54
C HIS A 71 -5.81 -6.58 3.43
N HIS A 72 -6.35 -5.53 2.82
CA HIS A 72 -6.99 -4.44 3.55
C HIS A 72 -6.06 -3.74 4.58
N ASN A 73 -4.75 -3.76 4.34
CA ASN A 73 -3.78 -3.06 5.18
C ASN A 73 -3.46 -1.67 4.63
N LEU A 74 -3.13 -0.72 5.50
CA LEU A 74 -2.55 0.56 5.14
C LEU A 74 -1.04 0.54 5.36
N LEU A 75 -0.26 0.82 4.32
CA LEU A 75 1.18 1.07 4.41
C LEU A 75 1.43 2.54 4.12
N ALA A 76 1.73 3.33 5.15
CA ALA A 76 1.84 4.78 5.06
C ALA A 76 3.25 5.28 5.40
N HIS A 77 3.77 6.23 4.62
CA HIS A 77 4.99 6.95 4.96
C HIS A 77 6.22 6.04 5.11
N CYS A 78 6.29 4.99 4.31
CA CYS A 78 7.40 4.06 4.29
C CYS A 78 8.46 4.54 3.28
N ALA A 79 9.71 4.69 3.70
CA ALA A 79 10.77 5.13 2.79
C ALA A 79 11.09 4.11 1.69
N SER A 80 10.83 2.82 1.93
CA SER A 80 10.95 1.72 0.96
C SER A 80 10.20 0.48 1.48
N ARG A 81 10.10 -0.58 0.67
CA ARG A 81 9.48 -1.87 1.05
C ARG A 81 8.02 -1.69 1.45
N SER A 82 7.20 -1.22 0.52
CA SER A 82 5.79 -0.95 0.75
C SER A 82 4.87 -1.91 -0.03
N PRO A 83 4.89 -3.24 0.16
CA PRO A 83 5.85 -4.14 0.85
C PRO A 83 7.09 -4.51 0.01
N ARG A 84 8.08 -5.19 0.61
CA ARG A 84 8.97 -6.10 -0.13
C ARG A 84 8.45 -7.53 -0.01
N LEU A 85 8.29 -8.24 -1.12
CA LEU A 85 7.95 -9.66 -1.10
C LEU A 85 9.18 -10.55 -0.92
N ASN A 86 9.06 -11.54 -0.05
CA ASN A 86 9.99 -12.64 0.07
C ASN A 86 9.69 -13.70 -1.00
N GLY A 87 10.70 -14.48 -1.35
CA GLY A 87 10.59 -15.53 -2.35
C GLY A 87 11.65 -16.60 -2.11
N ALA A 88 11.66 -17.65 -2.91
CA ALA A 88 12.58 -18.77 -2.74
C ALA A 88 13.98 -18.45 -3.31
N ARG A 89 14.99 -18.27 -2.45
CA ARG A 89 16.35 -17.83 -2.89
C ARG A 89 17.47 -18.82 -2.64
N ASP A 90 17.41 -19.57 -1.54
CA ASP A 90 18.45 -20.52 -1.16
C ASP A 90 17.86 -21.92 -1.26
N GLY A 91 18.42 -22.77 -2.14
CA GLY A 91 17.97 -24.16 -2.34
C GLY A 91 18.25 -25.10 -1.15
N ASN A 92 18.31 -24.55 0.06
CA ASN A 92 18.40 -25.28 1.30
C ASN A 92 17.04 -25.94 1.56
N THR A 93 17.05 -27.24 1.85
CA THR A 93 15.86 -28.05 2.15
C THR A 93 15.81 -28.46 3.63
N ASN A 94 16.64 -27.87 4.48
CA ASN A 94 16.59 -28.13 5.91
C ASN A 94 15.25 -27.65 6.47
N PHE A 95 14.72 -28.36 7.46
CA PHE A 95 13.55 -27.91 8.20
C PHE A 95 13.83 -26.52 8.82
N GLY A 96 12.98 -25.52 8.52
CA GLY A 96 13.21 -24.11 8.90
C GLY A 96 14.19 -23.35 8.01
N SER A 97 14.43 -23.80 6.77
CA SER A 97 15.11 -23.01 5.74
C SER A 97 14.11 -22.51 4.71
N HIS A 98 14.35 -21.27 4.23
CA HIS A 98 13.58 -20.46 3.29
C HIS A 98 12.47 -21.15 2.49
N ASP A 99 11.32 -20.47 2.37
CA ASP A 99 10.13 -20.94 1.66
C ASP A 99 10.46 -21.51 0.26
N GLN A 100 10.03 -22.75 -0.01
CA GLN A 100 10.23 -23.39 -1.31
C GLN A 100 8.97 -23.30 -2.18
N TYR A 101 7.80 -23.14 -1.57
CA TYR A 101 6.51 -23.09 -2.25
C TYR A 101 5.77 -21.83 -1.82
N VAL A 102 6.11 -20.69 -2.41
CA VAL A 102 5.53 -19.40 -2.02
C VAL A 102 4.29 -19.11 -2.86
N ASP A 103 3.16 -18.91 -2.19
CA ASP A 103 1.94 -18.34 -2.76
C ASP A 103 1.55 -17.14 -1.91
N THR A 104 1.72 -15.94 -2.45
CA THR A 104 1.45 -14.68 -1.73
C THR A 104 0.29 -13.93 -2.36
N GLU A 105 -0.74 -13.68 -1.58
CA GLU A 105 -1.87 -12.83 -1.94
C GLU A 105 -1.67 -11.43 -1.37
N ILE A 106 -1.56 -10.43 -2.23
CA ILE A 106 -1.47 -9.00 -1.87
C ILE A 106 -2.67 -8.30 -2.49
N ALA A 107 -3.76 -8.19 -1.73
CA ALA A 107 -5.03 -7.74 -2.26
C ALA A 107 -5.64 -6.60 -1.47
N ASN A 108 -6.29 -5.64 -2.14
CA ASN A 108 -7.09 -4.61 -1.45
C ASN A 108 -6.34 -3.79 -0.38
N ASN A 109 -5.01 -3.68 -0.45
CA ASN A 109 -4.22 -2.83 0.44
C ASN A 109 -4.18 -1.39 -0.07
N VAL A 110 -3.94 -0.44 0.83
CA VAL A 110 -3.65 0.96 0.51
C VAL A 110 -2.17 1.22 0.72
N ILE A 111 -1.48 1.65 -0.33
CA ILE A 111 -0.08 2.06 -0.28
C ILE A 111 0.01 3.57 -0.42
N PHE A 112 0.46 4.24 0.64
CA PHE A 112 0.42 5.69 0.74
C PHE A 112 1.80 6.33 0.98
N ASN A 113 2.11 7.38 0.21
CA ASN A 113 3.24 8.27 0.41
C ASN A 113 4.60 7.56 0.60
N TRP A 114 4.90 6.59 -0.26
CA TRP A 114 6.16 5.84 -0.22
C TRP A 114 7.34 6.68 -0.73
N GLY A 115 8.53 6.48 -0.16
CA GLY A 115 9.71 7.32 -0.42
C GLY A 115 10.64 6.84 -1.53
N LYS A 116 10.46 5.64 -2.10
CA LYS A 116 11.39 5.11 -3.11
C LYS A 116 10.63 4.62 -4.34
N LYS A 117 11.25 4.74 -5.52
CA LYS A 117 10.70 4.17 -6.76
C LYS A 117 10.24 2.72 -6.53
N GLU A 118 9.06 2.42 -7.05
CA GLU A 118 8.34 1.17 -6.82
C GLU A 118 7.96 0.99 -5.34
N ALA A 119 6.66 1.05 -5.05
CA ALA A 119 6.13 0.73 -3.72
C ALA A 119 6.41 -0.74 -3.39
N VAL A 120 6.06 -1.64 -4.32
CA VAL A 120 6.18 -3.09 -4.17
C VAL A 120 7.37 -3.64 -4.96
N TYR A 121 8.15 -4.54 -4.37
CA TYR A 121 9.17 -5.28 -5.12
C TYR A 121 9.58 -6.59 -4.42
N GLY A 122 10.26 -7.48 -5.14
CA GLY A 122 10.82 -8.72 -4.56
C GLY A 122 10.22 -9.96 -5.22
N GLY A 123 9.89 -10.97 -4.41
CA GLY A 123 9.20 -12.19 -4.85
C GLY A 123 10.03 -13.06 -5.79
N GLU A 124 11.36 -12.99 -5.71
CA GLU A 124 12.25 -13.70 -6.62
C GLU A 124 12.33 -15.19 -6.28
N CYS A 125 12.28 -16.03 -7.32
CA CYS A 125 12.52 -17.46 -7.21
C CYS A 125 13.83 -17.82 -7.93
N THR A 126 14.93 -17.97 -7.20
CA THR A 126 16.26 -18.25 -7.76
C THR A 126 16.78 -19.65 -7.43
N VAL A 127 16.01 -20.48 -6.74
CA VAL A 127 16.37 -21.86 -6.45
C VAL A 127 16.45 -22.66 -7.76
N PRO A 128 17.60 -23.28 -8.08
CA PRO A 128 17.72 -24.16 -9.23
C PRO A 128 16.79 -25.36 -9.10
N ASP A 129 16.25 -25.86 -10.20
CA ASP A 129 15.49 -27.11 -10.16
C ASP A 129 16.40 -28.27 -9.72
N THR A 130 16.03 -28.96 -8.64
CA THR A 130 16.76 -30.15 -8.18
C THR A 130 16.46 -31.31 -9.12
N LEU A 131 17.44 -31.71 -9.93
CA LEU A 131 17.34 -32.93 -10.74
C LEU A 131 17.70 -34.14 -9.86
N TYR A 132 16.70 -34.84 -9.32
CA TYR A 132 16.95 -36.17 -8.76
C TYR A 132 17.26 -37.15 -9.90
N THR A 133 18.50 -37.62 -9.96
CA THR A 133 18.86 -38.76 -10.82
C THR A 133 18.60 -40.04 -10.02
N ILE A 134 17.56 -40.81 -10.38
CA ILE A 134 17.43 -42.18 -9.88
C ILE A 134 18.65 -42.96 -10.40
N LYS A 135 19.47 -43.50 -9.50
CA LYS A 135 20.65 -44.29 -9.90
C LYS A 135 20.19 -45.52 -10.66
N ASN A 136 20.90 -45.79 -11.76
CA ASN A 136 20.61 -46.81 -12.76
C ASN A 136 20.09 -48.14 -12.18
N LYS A 137 19.05 -48.69 -12.80
CA LYS A 137 18.66 -50.09 -12.62
C LYS A 137 19.59 -50.96 -13.47
N THR A 138 20.31 -51.89 -12.85
CA THR A 138 21.04 -52.94 -13.57
C THR A 138 20.23 -54.22 -13.48
N GLU A 139 19.74 -54.69 -14.61
CA GLU A 139 19.02 -55.96 -14.74
C GLU A 139 19.71 -56.77 -15.85
N ASN A 140 20.08 -58.03 -15.56
CA ASN A 140 20.78 -58.92 -16.50
C ASN A 140 22.06 -58.35 -17.14
N GLY A 141 22.85 -57.59 -16.38
CA GLY A 141 24.12 -57.02 -16.86
C GLY A 141 23.97 -55.83 -17.83
N VAL A 142 22.74 -55.36 -18.05
CA VAL A 142 22.46 -54.16 -18.84
C VAL A 142 22.06 -53.04 -17.88
N THR A 143 22.82 -51.95 -17.91
CA THR A 143 22.51 -50.72 -17.18
C THR A 143 21.61 -49.85 -18.05
N THR A 144 20.31 -49.78 -17.74
CA THR A 144 19.42 -48.81 -18.40
C THR A 144 19.45 -47.50 -17.64
N LYS A 145 19.79 -46.40 -18.33
CA LYS A 145 19.61 -45.04 -17.81
C LYS A 145 18.13 -44.69 -17.87
N ASP A 146 17.37 -45.09 -16.85
CA ASP A 146 16.02 -44.60 -16.69
C ASP A 146 16.09 -43.25 -15.95
N THR A 147 16.16 -42.17 -16.72
CA THR A 147 16.29 -40.82 -16.16
C THR A 147 14.89 -40.30 -15.91
N LEU A 148 14.34 -40.54 -14.71
CA LEU A 148 13.16 -39.81 -14.26
C LEU A 148 13.64 -38.53 -13.56
N ALA A 149 13.58 -37.39 -14.26
CA ALA A 149 13.81 -36.09 -13.64
C ALA A 149 12.59 -35.76 -12.76
N ILE A 150 12.67 -36.11 -11.47
CA ILE A 150 11.71 -35.60 -10.48
C ILE A 150 12.12 -34.17 -10.19
N HIS A 151 11.39 -33.21 -10.76
CA HIS A 151 11.53 -31.81 -10.41
C HIS A 151 10.87 -31.64 -9.05
N THR A 152 11.63 -31.44 -7.97
CA THR A 152 11.06 -30.98 -6.70
C THR A 152 10.81 -29.47 -6.77
N GLY A 153 9.93 -29.09 -7.70
CA GLY A 153 8.83 -28.14 -7.55
C GLY A 153 8.98 -26.74 -6.97
N THR A 154 10.15 -26.15 -6.70
CA THR A 154 10.17 -24.79 -6.14
C THR A 154 9.45 -23.81 -7.05
N TYR A 155 8.49 -23.06 -6.50
CA TYR A 155 7.80 -21.98 -7.19
C TYR A 155 7.61 -20.79 -6.27
N VAL A 156 7.38 -19.63 -6.91
CA VAL A 156 6.90 -18.42 -6.23
C VAL A 156 5.80 -17.84 -7.09
N HIS A 157 4.60 -17.70 -6.53
CA HIS A 157 3.47 -17.04 -7.14
C HIS A 157 3.09 -15.83 -6.28
N ASN A 158 2.95 -14.68 -6.93
CA ASN A 158 2.53 -13.45 -6.28
C ASN A 158 1.29 -12.91 -6.98
N ASN A 159 0.24 -12.64 -6.20
CA ASN A 159 -1.03 -12.11 -6.69
C ASN A 159 -1.19 -10.69 -6.17
N LEU A 160 -0.95 -9.69 -7.02
CA LEU A 160 -1.09 -8.27 -6.67
C LEU A 160 -2.39 -7.73 -7.26
N VAL A 161 -3.45 -7.69 -6.45
CA VAL A 161 -4.83 -7.51 -6.94
C VAL A 161 -5.54 -6.36 -6.25
N ASN A 162 -6.15 -5.47 -7.02
CA ASN A 162 -7.07 -4.46 -6.49
C ASN A 162 -6.50 -3.62 -5.33
N ASN A 163 -5.19 -3.38 -5.29
CA ASN A 163 -4.58 -2.49 -4.31
C ASN A 163 -4.69 -1.02 -4.80
N TYR A 164 -4.79 -0.09 -3.85
CA TYR A 164 -4.89 1.34 -4.12
C TYR A 164 -3.57 2.04 -3.77
N TYR A 165 -2.97 2.71 -4.74
CA TYR A 165 -1.73 3.44 -4.59
C TYR A 165 -2.02 4.94 -4.59
N LYS A 166 -1.81 5.57 -3.43
CA LYS A 166 -1.98 7.01 -3.25
C LYS A 166 -0.61 7.67 -3.09
N PRO A 167 -0.11 8.37 -4.11
CA PRO A 167 1.15 9.10 -4.00
C PRO A 167 1.02 10.26 -2.99
N GLY A 168 2.11 10.58 -2.32
CA GLY A 168 2.19 11.75 -1.43
C GLY A 168 3.46 12.57 -1.65
N PRO A 169 3.74 13.55 -0.78
CA PRO A 169 4.91 14.42 -0.93
C PRO A 169 6.26 13.69 -0.99
N ALA A 170 6.46 12.60 -0.25
CA ALA A 170 7.68 11.79 -0.33
C ALA A 170 7.76 11.00 -1.63
N THR A 171 6.61 10.57 -2.17
CA THR A 171 6.53 9.94 -3.48
C THR A 171 6.95 10.90 -4.59
N ASP A 172 6.48 12.16 -4.53
CA ASP A 172 6.91 13.21 -5.44
C ASP A 172 8.42 13.50 -5.32
N ALA A 173 8.93 13.60 -4.10
CA ALA A 173 10.33 13.91 -3.85
C ALA A 173 11.32 12.82 -4.35
N CYS A 174 10.85 11.59 -4.56
CA CYS A 174 11.65 10.50 -5.09
C CYS A 174 12.00 10.74 -6.58
N ALA A 175 13.19 11.27 -6.86
CA ALA A 175 13.67 11.57 -8.22
C ALA A 175 13.67 10.33 -9.15
N GLY A 176 12.88 10.37 -10.24
CA GLY A 176 12.86 9.36 -11.32
C GLY A 176 11.59 8.51 -11.42
N GLY A 177 10.43 9.12 -11.13
CA GLY A 177 9.09 8.54 -10.90
C GLY A 177 8.42 7.79 -12.06
N ASN A 178 8.99 6.65 -12.43
CA ASN A 178 8.64 5.97 -13.69
C ASN A 178 8.12 4.54 -13.47
N ARG A 179 7.58 4.21 -12.28
CA ARG A 179 7.20 2.83 -11.94
C ARG A 179 6.04 2.83 -10.96
N TRP A 180 4.89 2.37 -11.43
CA TRP A 180 3.60 2.61 -10.81
C TRP A 180 3.31 1.60 -9.70
N PHE A 181 3.24 0.31 -10.02
CA PHE A 181 2.77 -0.68 -9.05
C PHE A 181 3.90 -1.48 -8.41
N ALA A 182 4.74 -2.13 -9.23
CA ALA A 182 5.74 -3.05 -8.71
C ALA A 182 7.00 -3.18 -9.58
N ARG A 183 8.10 -3.60 -8.95
CA ARG A 183 9.24 -4.21 -9.64
C ARG A 183 9.27 -5.71 -9.37
N ILE A 184 9.03 -6.49 -10.41
CA ILE A 184 8.77 -7.93 -10.31
C ILE A 184 9.96 -8.81 -10.67
N SER A 185 11.07 -8.20 -11.12
CA SER A 185 12.31 -8.92 -11.42
C SER A 185 13.53 -8.14 -10.96
N HIS A 186 14.10 -8.49 -9.81
CA HIS A 186 15.34 -7.87 -9.32
C HIS A 186 16.63 -8.59 -9.81
N THR A 187 16.48 -9.79 -10.39
CA THR A 187 17.58 -10.73 -10.71
C THR A 187 17.57 -11.18 -12.19
N SER A 188 18.56 -11.99 -12.60
CA SER A 188 18.78 -12.50 -13.96
C SER A 188 17.64 -13.39 -14.48
N SER A 189 17.74 -13.82 -15.75
CA SER A 189 16.84 -14.76 -16.44
C SER A 189 16.66 -16.14 -15.76
N ALA A 190 17.35 -16.38 -14.64
CA ALA A 190 17.17 -17.57 -13.81
C ALA A 190 16.02 -17.43 -12.79
N ASN A 191 15.49 -16.22 -12.59
CA ASN A 191 14.31 -16.02 -11.73
C ASN A 191 13.08 -16.66 -12.36
N LYS A 192 12.39 -17.57 -11.68
CA LYS A 192 11.22 -18.29 -12.19
C LYS A 192 9.88 -17.89 -11.56
N ALA A 193 9.85 -16.80 -10.79
CA ALA A 193 8.62 -16.34 -10.13
C ALA A 193 7.51 -15.99 -11.13
N LYS A 194 6.26 -16.25 -10.76
CA LYS A 194 5.06 -15.84 -11.50
C LYS A 194 4.28 -14.78 -10.75
N TRP A 195 3.67 -13.89 -11.52
CA TRP A 195 2.93 -12.74 -11.03
C TRP A 195 1.59 -12.64 -11.74
N TYR A 196 0.52 -12.63 -10.97
CA TYR A 196 -0.78 -12.15 -11.43
C TYR A 196 -0.96 -10.72 -10.92
N ILE A 197 -1.20 -9.77 -11.83
CA ILE A 197 -1.35 -8.35 -11.48
C ILE A 197 -2.55 -7.81 -12.23
N ASN A 198 -3.57 -7.36 -11.48
CA ASN A 198 -4.81 -6.89 -12.06
C ASN A 198 -5.59 -5.96 -11.11
N GLY A 199 -6.35 -5.02 -11.68
CA GLY A 199 -7.29 -4.15 -10.97
C GLY A 199 -6.70 -3.18 -9.93
N ASN A 200 -5.37 -3.11 -9.81
CA ASN A 200 -4.71 -2.10 -8.99
C ASN A 200 -4.94 -0.70 -9.60
N ILE A 201 -5.13 0.29 -8.73
CA ILE A 201 -5.35 1.67 -9.10
C ILE A 201 -4.25 2.55 -8.54
N MET A 202 -3.70 3.40 -9.39
CA MET A 202 -2.85 4.52 -9.02
C MET A 202 -3.65 5.81 -9.10
N GLU A 203 -3.67 6.57 -8.01
CA GLU A 203 -4.22 7.93 -7.97
C GLU A 203 -3.28 8.93 -8.66
N GLU A 204 -3.84 9.94 -9.32
CA GLU A 204 -3.06 11.02 -9.93
C GLU A 204 -2.23 11.73 -8.86
N ASN A 205 -0.92 11.91 -9.11
CA ASN A 205 -0.05 12.55 -8.13
C ASN A 205 -0.15 14.07 -8.24
N GLU A 206 -0.92 14.67 -7.33
CA GLU A 206 -1.16 16.11 -7.25
C GLU A 206 0.07 16.94 -6.83
N PHE A 207 1.12 16.32 -6.26
CA PHE A 207 2.28 17.03 -5.71
C PHE A 207 3.36 17.37 -6.76
N HIS A 208 3.19 16.95 -8.02
CA HIS A 208 4.25 16.84 -9.05
C HIS A 208 5.04 18.08 -9.47
N TYR A 209 4.68 19.25 -8.97
CA TYR A 209 5.05 20.52 -9.59
C TYR A 209 5.54 21.57 -8.60
N ALA A 210 5.73 21.19 -7.34
CA ALA A 210 6.22 22.08 -6.29
C ALA A 210 7.63 22.61 -6.58
N ASN A 211 8.49 21.81 -7.23
CA ASN A 211 9.94 22.08 -7.29
C ASN A 211 10.49 22.56 -8.65
N GLY A 212 9.64 22.83 -9.66
CA GLY A 212 10.08 23.38 -10.95
C GLY A 212 11.09 22.51 -11.73
N LYS A 213 11.29 21.25 -11.32
CA LYS A 213 12.20 20.29 -11.97
C LYS A 213 11.61 19.61 -13.21
N HIS A 214 10.31 19.73 -13.44
CA HIS A 214 9.58 18.90 -14.39
C HIS A 214 8.71 19.76 -15.29
N THR A 215 9.09 19.87 -16.56
CA THR A 215 8.31 20.50 -17.63
C THR A 215 7.29 19.49 -18.15
N SER A 216 6.02 19.71 -17.85
CA SER A 216 4.75 19.23 -18.46
C SER A 216 4.59 17.85 -19.14
N GLU A 217 5.60 16.98 -19.27
CA GLU A 217 5.45 15.71 -20.01
C GLU A 217 6.18 14.51 -19.38
N ASP A 218 7.01 14.63 -18.33
CA ASP A 218 8.10 13.64 -18.18
C ASP A 218 8.30 12.86 -16.85
N VAL A 219 7.63 13.11 -15.72
CA VAL A 219 8.01 12.35 -14.49
C VAL A 219 6.82 12.08 -13.57
N PHE A 220 5.99 11.07 -13.88
CA PHE A 220 4.60 10.78 -13.41
C PHE A 220 3.48 11.44 -14.23
N GLY A 221 3.80 12.20 -15.29
CA GLY A 221 2.82 12.64 -16.30
C GLY A 221 2.41 11.53 -17.28
N GLY A 222 2.42 10.27 -16.84
CA GLY A 222 2.09 9.14 -17.69
C GLY A 222 0.58 8.92 -17.82
N ASP A 223 0.23 7.97 -18.67
CA ASP A 223 -1.15 7.63 -18.95
C ASP A 223 -1.76 6.81 -17.80
N TYR A 224 -2.16 7.50 -16.72
CA TYR A 224 -2.88 6.93 -15.57
C TYR A 224 -4.09 6.10 -16.03
N SER A 225 -4.78 6.53 -17.08
CA SER A 225 -5.90 5.80 -17.65
C SER A 225 -5.44 4.45 -18.20
N SER A 226 -4.35 4.41 -18.95
CA SER A 226 -3.82 3.17 -19.52
C SER A 226 -3.27 2.22 -18.46
N ILE A 227 -2.46 2.69 -17.49
CA ILE A 227 -1.90 1.81 -16.45
C ILE A 227 -2.96 1.30 -15.46
N ASN A 228 -4.03 2.08 -15.21
CA ASN A 228 -5.17 1.64 -14.40
C ASN A 228 -6.11 0.71 -15.18
N ALA A 229 -6.20 0.83 -16.50
CA ALA A 229 -6.96 -0.08 -17.35
C ALA A 229 -6.22 -1.40 -17.61
N ASP A 230 -4.88 -1.36 -17.68
CA ASP A 230 -4.01 -2.51 -17.88
C ASP A 230 -2.77 -2.38 -16.98
N ASN A 231 -2.74 -3.14 -15.88
CA ASN A 231 -1.59 -3.14 -14.96
C ASN A 231 -0.33 -3.80 -15.57
N TRP A 232 -0.38 -4.33 -16.80
CA TRP A 232 0.77 -4.77 -17.59
C TRP A 232 1.17 -3.80 -18.70
N PHE A 233 0.54 -2.62 -18.74
CA PHE A 233 0.76 -1.62 -19.78
C PHE A 233 2.25 -1.31 -19.96
N ASN A 234 2.72 -1.45 -21.20
CA ASN A 234 4.11 -1.26 -21.65
C ASN A 234 5.18 -2.09 -20.92
N ALA A 235 4.81 -3.11 -20.13
CA ALA A 235 5.76 -3.95 -19.36
C ALA A 235 6.80 -4.65 -20.27
N ALA A 236 6.41 -4.98 -21.50
CA ALA A 236 7.27 -5.61 -22.51
C ALA A 236 8.23 -4.64 -23.23
N THR A 237 8.31 -3.36 -22.84
CA THR A 237 9.05 -2.33 -23.58
C THR A 237 10.16 -1.68 -22.75
N SER A 238 10.96 -0.82 -23.40
CA SER A 238 11.91 0.06 -22.71
C SER A 238 11.28 1.35 -22.18
N ASP A 239 9.97 1.51 -22.33
CA ASP A 239 9.25 2.69 -21.89
C ASP A 239 9.47 2.89 -20.39
N ALA A 240 9.74 4.14 -20.05
CA ALA A 240 9.86 4.54 -18.68
C ALA A 240 8.48 4.69 -18.02
N MET A 241 7.37 4.78 -18.75
CA MET A 241 6.01 4.92 -18.20
C MET A 241 5.28 3.60 -17.97
N LYS A 242 5.97 2.46 -18.06
CA LYS A 242 5.36 1.13 -17.90
C LYS A 242 4.81 0.89 -16.50
N ALA A 243 3.65 0.24 -16.41
CA ALA A 243 2.92 -0.04 -15.16
C ALA A 243 3.78 -0.78 -14.12
N ILE A 244 4.64 -1.70 -14.59
CA ILE A 244 5.53 -2.51 -13.77
C ILE A 244 6.95 -2.56 -14.34
N ASP A 245 7.93 -2.73 -13.47
CA ASP A 245 9.33 -2.88 -13.87
C ASP A 245 9.80 -4.33 -13.91
N ILE A 246 10.19 -4.75 -15.11
CA ILE A 246 10.95 -5.96 -15.40
C ILE A 246 12.39 -5.53 -15.67
N GLU A 247 13.18 -5.34 -14.61
CA GLU A 247 14.49 -4.66 -14.64
C GLU A 247 15.45 -5.19 -15.72
N ARG A 248 15.43 -6.50 -15.99
CA ARG A 248 16.35 -7.16 -16.93
C ARG A 248 15.72 -7.59 -18.26
N GLY A 249 14.43 -7.39 -18.43
CA GLY A 249 13.67 -7.92 -19.56
C GLY A 249 12.73 -6.88 -20.16
N LYS A 250 12.98 -6.50 -21.42
CA LYS A 250 12.19 -5.49 -22.14
C LYS A 250 11.62 -6.08 -23.42
N SER A 251 10.96 -7.24 -23.29
CA SER A 251 10.32 -7.92 -24.41
C SER A 251 9.12 -8.73 -23.95
N GLU A 252 8.26 -9.06 -24.91
CA GLU A 252 7.10 -9.93 -24.74
C GLU A 252 7.49 -11.28 -24.11
N THR A 253 8.63 -11.84 -24.50
CA THR A 253 9.16 -13.08 -23.92
C THR A 253 9.46 -12.94 -22.43
N HIS A 254 10.04 -11.82 -22.00
CA HIS A 254 10.32 -11.59 -20.58
C HIS A 254 9.03 -11.32 -19.81
N MET A 255 8.11 -10.55 -20.38
CA MET A 255 6.80 -10.32 -19.76
C MET A 255 6.06 -11.64 -19.55
N ASN A 256 5.93 -12.47 -20.60
CA ASN A 256 5.25 -13.77 -20.54
C ASN A 256 6.00 -14.79 -19.67
N HIS A 257 7.28 -14.58 -19.41
CA HIS A 257 8.03 -15.37 -18.43
C HIS A 257 7.56 -15.12 -16.99
N PHE A 258 7.25 -13.87 -16.62
CA PHE A 258 6.78 -13.53 -15.27
C PHE A 258 5.27 -13.53 -15.14
N ARG A 259 4.52 -13.22 -16.19
CA ARG A 259 3.07 -13.11 -16.16
C ARG A 259 2.40 -14.46 -15.90
N SER A 260 1.41 -14.44 -15.02
CA SER A 260 0.39 -15.47 -14.85
C SER A 260 -0.94 -14.92 -15.35
N ASP A 261 -1.70 -15.73 -16.09
CA ASP A 261 -3.06 -15.38 -16.52
C ASP A 261 -4.14 -15.84 -15.52
N SER A 262 -3.75 -16.62 -14.52
CA SER A 262 -4.62 -17.04 -13.42
C SER A 262 -4.15 -16.43 -12.11
N CYS A 263 -5.10 -15.92 -11.33
CA CYS A 263 -4.85 -15.37 -10.01
C CYS A 263 -4.58 -16.46 -8.96
N GLY A 264 -4.82 -17.74 -9.28
CA GLY A 264 -4.48 -18.86 -8.39
C GLY A 264 -4.88 -18.69 -6.93
N LEU A 265 -5.95 -17.93 -6.64
CA LEU A 265 -6.29 -17.53 -5.27
C LEU A 265 -6.85 -18.71 -4.48
N SER A 266 -6.68 -18.63 -3.16
CA SER A 266 -7.28 -19.46 -2.12
C SER A 266 -8.81 -19.51 -2.19
N GLY A 267 -9.44 -18.49 -2.77
CA GLY A 267 -10.90 -18.34 -2.83
C GLY A 267 -11.51 -17.87 -1.51
N LEU A 268 -10.69 -17.40 -0.57
CA LEU A 268 -11.07 -17.15 0.83
C LEU A 268 -11.60 -15.73 1.13
N PHE A 269 -11.75 -14.83 0.16
CA PHE A 269 -12.37 -13.52 0.42
C PHE A 269 -13.04 -12.93 -0.82
N VAL A 270 -14.09 -12.14 -0.58
CA VAL A 270 -14.73 -11.34 -1.63
C VAL A 270 -13.83 -10.15 -1.92
N LEU A 271 -13.16 -10.18 -3.08
CA LEU A 271 -12.36 -9.06 -3.55
C LEU A 271 -13.24 -7.85 -3.85
N ASP A 272 -12.97 -6.74 -3.18
CA ASP A 272 -13.47 -5.43 -3.58
C ASP A 272 -12.67 -4.90 -4.76
N ASP A 273 -13.24 -3.97 -5.53
CA ASP A 273 -12.41 -3.14 -6.41
C ASP A 273 -11.51 -2.22 -5.58
N ALA A 274 -10.40 -1.74 -6.16
CA ALA A 274 -9.39 -0.98 -5.41
C ALA A 274 -9.92 0.30 -4.74
N LYS A 275 -10.94 0.97 -5.31
CA LYS A 275 -11.51 2.20 -4.73
C LYS A 275 -12.41 1.88 -3.54
N THR A 276 -13.20 0.82 -3.65
CA THR A 276 -14.02 0.30 -2.55
C THR A 276 -13.12 -0.17 -1.41
N ALA A 277 -12.07 -0.93 -1.71
CA ALA A 277 -11.04 -1.33 -0.74
C ALA A 277 -10.38 -0.13 -0.06
N TYR A 278 -9.99 0.90 -0.82
CA TYR A 278 -9.44 2.14 -0.25
C TYR A 278 -10.36 2.72 0.84
N THR A 279 -11.64 2.87 0.53
CA THR A 279 -12.62 3.42 1.48
C THR A 279 -12.66 2.58 2.75
N LYS A 280 -12.82 1.25 2.61
CA LYS A 280 -12.86 0.35 3.76
C LYS A 280 -11.58 0.39 4.61
N VAL A 281 -10.41 0.45 3.99
CA VAL A 281 -9.12 0.51 4.70
C VAL A 281 -9.00 1.79 5.51
N ILE A 282 -9.36 2.94 4.95
CA ILE A 282 -9.32 4.22 5.67
C ILE A 282 -10.30 4.22 6.86
N GLU A 283 -11.43 3.53 6.74
CA GLU A 283 -12.41 3.42 7.83
C GLU A 283 -11.93 2.45 8.92
N ASN A 284 -11.46 1.27 8.53
CA ASN A 284 -11.37 0.11 9.43
C ASN A 284 -9.95 -0.30 9.82
N ALA A 285 -8.90 -0.01 9.05
CA ALA A 285 -7.57 -0.57 9.35
C ALA A 285 -6.96 -0.02 10.66
N GLY A 286 -6.24 -0.83 11.44
CA GLY A 286 -5.54 -0.48 12.67
C GLY A 286 -6.32 -0.81 13.95
N CYS A 287 -5.77 -0.43 15.09
CA CYS A 287 -6.41 -0.65 16.39
C CYS A 287 -7.70 0.18 16.49
N LEU A 288 -8.86 -0.49 16.49
CA LEU A 288 -10.17 0.16 16.41
C LEU A 288 -10.88 0.36 17.75
N LEU A 289 -10.78 -0.63 18.64
CA LEU A 289 -11.58 -0.69 19.85
C LEU A 289 -10.73 -0.45 21.09
N PRO A 290 -11.27 0.27 22.11
CA PRO A 290 -12.58 0.93 22.12
C PRO A 290 -12.64 2.22 21.27
N ARG A 291 -11.46 2.75 20.92
CA ARG A 291 -11.25 3.97 20.14
C ARG A 291 -9.87 3.91 19.48
N ARG A 292 -9.68 4.62 18.37
CA ARG A 292 -8.37 4.83 17.74
C ARG A 292 -7.51 5.79 18.54
N ASP A 293 -6.20 5.54 18.53
CA ASP A 293 -5.23 6.46 19.11
C ASP A 293 -4.90 7.64 18.18
N GLU A 294 -4.26 8.67 18.71
CA GLU A 294 -3.97 9.91 17.98
C GLU A 294 -3.01 9.72 16.80
N VAL A 295 -2.17 8.68 16.83
CA VAL A 295 -1.26 8.33 15.72
C VAL A 295 -2.08 7.74 14.59
N ASP A 296 -2.89 6.72 14.87
CA ASP A 296 -3.74 6.08 13.86
C ASP A 296 -4.71 7.07 13.21
N VAL A 297 -5.38 7.90 14.01
CA VAL A 297 -6.29 8.97 13.52
C VAL A 297 -5.55 9.90 12.55
N ARG A 298 -4.33 10.33 12.89
CA ARG A 298 -3.53 11.19 12.02
C ARG A 298 -3.17 10.48 10.71
N ILE A 299 -2.65 9.26 10.81
CA ILE A 299 -2.15 8.49 9.65
C ILE A 299 -3.29 8.21 8.67
N LEU A 300 -4.46 7.82 9.16
CA LEU A 300 -5.65 7.60 8.34
C LEU A 300 -6.15 8.90 7.71
N ALA A 301 -6.19 10.01 8.46
CA ALA A 301 -6.58 11.32 7.91
C ALA A 301 -5.59 11.83 6.85
N GLU A 302 -4.29 11.59 7.03
CA GLU A 302 -3.26 11.90 6.03
C GLU A 302 -3.45 11.04 4.76
N ALA A 303 -3.71 9.74 4.91
CA ALA A 303 -4.00 8.83 3.80
C ALA A 303 -5.36 9.10 3.12
N ALA A 304 -6.33 9.62 3.86
CA ALA A 304 -7.62 10.09 3.34
C ALA A 304 -7.48 11.39 2.53
N GLY A 305 -6.39 12.14 2.73
CA GLY A 305 -6.20 13.48 2.17
C GLY A 305 -7.01 14.57 2.89
N THR A 306 -7.64 14.25 4.03
CA THR A 306 -8.40 15.20 4.85
C THR A 306 -7.51 15.97 5.82
N ARG A 307 -6.26 15.52 5.99
CA ARG A 307 -5.19 16.21 6.72
C ARG A 307 -3.93 16.31 5.85
N PRO A 308 -3.25 17.46 5.80
CA PRO A 308 -2.01 17.59 5.05
C PRO A 308 -0.86 16.83 5.74
N VAL A 309 -0.01 16.19 4.93
CA VAL A 309 1.24 15.56 5.40
C VAL A 309 2.29 16.64 5.61
N VAL A 310 2.70 16.87 6.86
CA VAL A 310 3.60 17.99 7.22
C VAL A 310 4.89 17.57 7.94
N HIS A 311 4.89 16.43 8.61
CA HIS A 311 6.03 15.97 9.41
C HIS A 311 7.15 15.42 8.53
N LYS A 312 8.41 15.56 8.99
CA LYS A 312 9.58 15.11 8.24
C LYS A 312 10.81 15.02 9.11
N GLY A 313 11.69 14.08 8.77
CA GLY A 313 13.02 13.96 9.34
C GLY A 313 13.98 15.05 8.85
N SER A 314 15.04 15.24 9.62
CA SER A 314 16.13 16.18 9.30
C SER A 314 17.12 15.63 8.26
N TYR A 315 17.21 14.31 8.10
CA TYR A 315 18.19 13.65 7.24
C TYR A 315 17.81 13.72 5.74
N ILE A 316 16.52 13.59 5.42
CA ILE A 316 15.95 13.77 4.07
C ILE A 316 14.72 14.70 4.11
N PRO A 317 14.90 16.00 4.43
CA PRO A 317 13.79 16.93 4.69
C PRO A 317 12.90 17.23 3.48
N GLN A 318 13.28 16.78 2.29
CA GLN A 318 12.46 16.82 1.08
C GLN A 318 11.41 15.69 1.02
N TYR A 319 11.52 14.66 1.85
CA TYR A 319 10.62 13.49 1.89
C TYR A 319 9.59 13.68 3.00
N VAL A 320 8.58 14.54 2.75
CA VAL A 320 7.56 14.85 3.77
C VAL A 320 6.68 13.63 4.03
N GLY A 321 6.51 13.29 5.30
CA GLY A 321 5.95 12.03 5.82
C GLY A 321 7.02 11.07 6.33
N ILE A 322 8.26 11.14 5.84
CA ILE A 322 9.34 10.24 6.28
C ILE A 322 10.11 10.89 7.44
N ILE A 323 10.03 10.29 8.62
CA ILE A 323 10.63 10.80 9.86
C ILE A 323 11.89 10.01 10.28
N ASP A 324 12.80 10.66 11.00
CA ASP A 324 14.00 10.03 11.58
C ASP A 324 13.74 9.53 13.01
N SER A 325 12.83 10.18 13.73
CA SER A 325 12.40 9.85 15.09
C SER A 325 10.94 10.29 15.27
N GLN A 326 10.22 9.61 16.18
CA GLN A 326 8.91 10.04 16.64
C GLN A 326 8.87 11.50 17.15
N ASN A 327 10.02 12.05 17.57
CA ASN A 327 10.11 13.45 17.99
C ASN A 327 9.97 14.45 16.83
N ASP A 328 10.13 14.02 15.57
CA ASP A 328 9.87 14.86 14.39
C ASP A 328 8.37 15.19 14.24
N LEU A 329 7.51 14.53 15.02
CA LEU A 329 6.08 14.82 15.12
C LEU A 329 5.76 15.98 16.06
N LYS A 330 6.76 16.55 16.77
CA LYS A 330 6.53 17.61 17.76
C LYS A 330 5.94 18.87 17.11
N PRO A 331 4.73 19.31 17.49
CA PRO A 331 4.17 20.57 17.02
C PRO A 331 5.04 21.76 17.42
N THR A 332 5.10 22.80 16.58
CA THR A 332 5.93 23.99 16.84
C THR A 332 5.55 24.72 18.13
N ASN A 333 4.28 24.63 18.55
CA ASN A 333 3.73 25.24 19.76
C ASN A 333 3.62 24.27 20.96
N ALA A 334 4.15 23.05 20.83
CA ALA A 334 4.12 22.08 21.91
C ALA A 334 5.07 22.46 23.05
N ASP A 335 4.61 22.28 24.28
CA ASP A 335 5.41 22.56 25.47
C ASP A 335 6.54 21.53 25.69
N ASP A 336 7.28 21.67 26.78
CA ASP A 336 8.39 20.79 27.13
C ASP A 336 7.96 19.38 27.59
N ASN A 337 6.68 19.19 27.94
CA ASN A 337 6.11 17.91 28.37
C ASN A 337 5.45 17.11 27.23
N TRP A 338 5.38 17.67 26.02
CA TRP A 338 4.80 16.96 24.88
C TRP A 338 5.50 15.63 24.60
N SER A 339 4.70 14.63 24.28
CA SER A 339 5.12 13.28 23.90
C SER A 339 4.55 12.92 22.54
N ALA A 340 5.33 12.19 21.75
CA ALA A 340 4.83 11.58 20.51
C ALA A 340 3.90 10.39 20.78
N TRP A 341 4.04 9.75 21.95
CA TRP A 341 3.27 8.57 22.30
C TRP A 341 1.81 8.93 22.62
N PRO A 342 0.84 8.18 22.06
CA PRO A 342 -0.57 8.40 22.32
C PRO A 342 -0.94 8.14 23.79
N ASP A 343 -2.03 8.74 24.26
CA ASP A 343 -2.60 8.42 25.56
C ASP A 343 -3.55 7.22 25.41
N LEU A 344 -3.09 6.07 25.91
CA LEU A 344 -3.83 4.80 25.89
C LEU A 344 -4.61 4.58 27.20
N SER A 345 -4.77 5.60 28.03
CA SER A 345 -5.63 5.49 29.21
C SER A 345 -7.10 5.43 28.82
N MET A 346 -7.82 4.55 29.52
CA MET A 346 -9.27 4.41 29.39
C MET A 346 -9.97 5.75 29.67
N GLN A 347 -10.85 6.15 28.75
CA GLN A 347 -11.72 7.30 28.91
C GLN A 347 -12.99 6.93 29.69
N GLU A 348 -13.66 7.93 30.28
CA GLU A 348 -14.80 7.71 31.18
C GLU A 348 -16.01 7.05 30.49
N ASP A 349 -16.14 7.21 29.17
CA ASP A 349 -17.21 6.67 28.33
C ASP A 349 -16.83 5.37 27.59
N GLU A 350 -15.60 4.87 27.76
CA GLU A 350 -15.13 3.64 27.14
C GLU A 350 -15.48 2.42 28.01
N THR A 351 -16.05 1.38 27.38
CA THR A 351 -16.34 0.08 28.00
C THR A 351 -15.43 -1.00 27.44
N ILE A 352 -14.80 -1.76 28.34
CA ILE A 352 -14.05 -2.97 28.00
C ILE A 352 -15.06 -4.12 27.92
N PRO A 353 -15.20 -4.80 26.77
CA PRO A 353 -16.02 -6.01 26.68
C PRO A 353 -15.48 -7.08 27.64
N GLU A 354 -16.38 -7.77 28.34
CA GLU A 354 -16.01 -8.92 29.18
C GLU A 354 -15.68 -10.11 28.26
N ASP A 355 -14.56 -10.77 28.54
CA ASP A 355 -14.06 -12.00 27.91
C ASP A 355 -13.63 -12.91 29.09
N THR A 356 -14.56 -13.78 29.49
CA THR A 356 -14.49 -14.53 30.74
C THR A 356 -13.45 -15.64 30.70
N ASP A 357 -13.23 -16.28 29.55
CA ASP A 357 -12.27 -17.37 29.38
C ASP A 357 -10.95 -16.98 28.67
N GLN A 358 -10.85 -15.72 28.24
CA GLN A 358 -9.65 -15.09 27.67
C GLN A 358 -9.21 -15.72 26.36
N ASP A 359 -10.19 -16.08 25.51
CA ASP A 359 -9.94 -16.67 24.20
C ASP A 359 -9.88 -15.64 23.06
N GLY A 360 -10.18 -14.38 23.36
CA GLY A 360 -10.15 -13.26 22.42
C GLY A 360 -11.50 -12.89 21.81
N ILE A 361 -12.59 -13.55 22.23
CA ILE A 361 -13.97 -13.23 21.81
C ILE A 361 -14.76 -12.72 23.04
N PRO A 362 -15.49 -11.59 22.94
CA PRO A 362 -16.31 -11.12 24.05
C PRO A 362 -17.52 -12.02 24.35
N ASP A 363 -17.86 -12.18 25.64
CA ASP A 363 -18.99 -12.98 26.15
C ASP A 363 -20.32 -12.65 25.44
N GLU A 364 -20.55 -11.37 25.13
CA GLU A 364 -21.77 -10.90 24.44
C GLU A 364 -21.83 -11.44 23.00
N TRP A 365 -20.69 -11.44 22.29
CA TRP A 365 -20.61 -11.96 20.94
C TRP A 365 -20.84 -13.46 20.95
N GLU A 366 -20.16 -14.19 21.83
CA GLU A 366 -20.33 -15.64 21.98
C GLU A 366 -21.78 -16.03 22.29
N THR A 367 -22.40 -15.37 23.26
CA THR A 367 -23.80 -15.61 23.64
C THR A 367 -24.73 -15.39 22.45
N SER A 368 -24.50 -14.34 21.65
CA SER A 368 -25.30 -14.04 20.46
C SER A 368 -25.12 -15.06 19.32
N HIS A 369 -24.00 -15.80 19.31
CA HIS A 369 -23.68 -16.84 18.34
C HIS A 369 -23.89 -18.27 18.87
N ASN A 370 -24.50 -18.42 20.06
CA ASN A 370 -24.75 -19.70 20.76
C ASN A 370 -23.45 -20.45 21.16
N MET A 371 -22.40 -19.70 21.44
CA MET A 371 -21.13 -20.19 22.00
C MET A 371 -21.15 -20.16 23.54
N ASN A 372 -20.09 -20.66 24.18
CA ASN A 372 -20.02 -20.76 25.63
C ASN A 372 -18.91 -19.86 26.18
N PRO A 373 -19.27 -18.74 26.86
CA PRO A 373 -18.31 -17.76 27.41
C PRO A 373 -17.36 -18.24 28.51
N THR A 374 -17.26 -19.54 28.72
CA THR A 374 -16.40 -20.16 29.72
C THR A 374 -15.59 -21.32 29.14
N ASP A 375 -15.65 -21.56 27.83
CA ASP A 375 -14.96 -22.61 27.11
C ASP A 375 -13.99 -22.04 26.07
N PRO A 376 -12.71 -21.85 26.42
CA PRO A 376 -11.73 -21.18 25.54
C PRO A 376 -11.31 -22.03 24.33
N THR A 377 -11.97 -23.17 24.10
CA THR A 377 -11.71 -24.06 22.96
C THR A 377 -12.67 -23.84 21.80
N ASP A 378 -13.68 -23.00 21.95
CA ASP A 378 -14.65 -22.71 20.90
C ASP A 378 -14.20 -21.58 19.96
N ALA A 379 -13.46 -20.56 20.42
CA ALA A 379 -12.80 -19.58 19.54
C ALA A 379 -12.01 -20.22 18.39
N PRO A 380 -11.09 -21.19 18.61
CA PRO A 380 -10.37 -21.87 17.53
C PRO A 380 -11.20 -22.94 16.80
N ALA A 381 -12.44 -23.24 17.21
CA ALA A 381 -13.27 -24.22 16.54
C ALA A 381 -13.78 -23.69 15.18
N ILE A 382 -13.82 -24.57 14.19
CA ILE A 382 -14.20 -24.21 12.81
C ILE A 382 -15.72 -24.22 12.65
N ALA A 383 -16.28 -23.08 12.25
CA ALA A 383 -17.69 -22.91 11.94
C ALA A 383 -18.04 -23.52 10.56
N GLU A 384 -19.35 -23.60 10.25
CA GLU A 384 -19.83 -24.21 9.00
C GLU A 384 -19.32 -23.51 7.72
N ASN A 385 -18.92 -22.24 7.82
CA ASN A 385 -18.35 -21.47 6.73
C ASN A 385 -16.87 -21.76 6.47
N GLY A 386 -16.22 -22.57 7.32
CA GLY A 386 -14.82 -22.98 7.16
C GLY A 386 -13.79 -22.12 7.91
N TYR A 387 -14.23 -21.06 8.59
CA TYR A 387 -13.37 -20.20 9.43
C TYR A 387 -13.56 -20.51 10.91
N SER A 388 -12.54 -20.23 11.72
CA SER A 388 -12.67 -20.28 13.18
C SER A 388 -13.69 -19.24 13.68
N TYR A 389 -14.28 -19.46 14.85
CA TYR A 389 -15.15 -18.44 15.46
C TYR A 389 -14.39 -17.16 15.78
N LEU A 390 -13.09 -17.25 16.12
CA LEU A 390 -12.24 -16.08 16.27
C LEU A 390 -12.13 -15.27 14.99
N GLU A 391 -11.86 -15.91 13.85
CA GLU A 391 -11.84 -15.24 12.53
C GLU A 391 -13.18 -14.58 12.20
N ASN A 392 -14.30 -15.27 12.50
CA ASN A 392 -15.63 -14.69 12.30
C ASN A 392 -15.86 -13.47 13.20
N TYR A 393 -15.43 -13.50 14.46
CA TYR A 393 -15.51 -12.35 15.35
C TYR A 393 -14.68 -11.18 14.83
N LEU A 394 -13.42 -11.41 14.47
CA LEU A 394 -12.51 -10.39 13.94
C LEU A 394 -13.11 -9.70 12.69
N GLU A 395 -13.78 -10.44 11.82
CA GLU A 395 -14.47 -9.87 10.65
C GLU A 395 -15.69 -9.00 11.02
N THR A 396 -16.27 -9.17 12.22
CA THR A 396 -17.34 -8.28 12.71
C THR A 396 -16.82 -6.98 13.33
N ILE A 397 -15.53 -6.90 13.66
CA ILE A 397 -14.92 -5.69 14.19
C ILE A 397 -14.87 -4.66 13.07
N THR A 398 -15.75 -3.67 13.18
CA THR A 398 -15.84 -2.56 12.23
C THR A 398 -15.66 -1.25 12.98
N ALA A 399 -15.26 -0.22 12.24
CA ALA A 399 -15.06 1.09 12.81
C ALA A 399 -16.35 1.62 13.44
N LYS A 400 -16.27 2.00 14.72
CA LYS A 400 -17.26 2.92 15.29
C LYS A 400 -17.03 4.29 14.63
N PRO A 401 -18.08 5.05 14.29
CA PRO A 401 -17.90 6.40 13.76
C PRO A 401 -17.08 7.24 14.76
N ASP A 402 -15.82 7.52 14.42
CA ASP A 402 -14.99 8.42 15.20
C ASP A 402 -15.36 9.85 14.78
N PRO A 403 -15.93 10.68 15.66
CA PRO A 403 -16.35 12.05 15.30
C PRO A 403 -15.18 12.97 14.95
N THR A 404 -13.94 12.55 15.21
CA THR A 404 -12.72 13.27 14.85
C THR A 404 -12.17 12.87 13.48
N LEU A 405 -12.56 11.69 12.97
CA LEU A 405 -12.35 11.34 11.58
C LEU A 405 -13.47 12.02 10.76
N PRO A 406 -13.13 12.86 9.77
CA PRO A 406 -14.15 13.45 8.91
C PRO A 406 -14.90 12.33 8.18
N ASP A 407 -16.21 12.50 7.99
CA ASP A 407 -17.02 11.62 7.15
C ASP A 407 -16.28 11.39 5.82
N ILE A 408 -16.01 10.12 5.50
CA ILE A 408 -15.41 9.75 4.23
C ILE A 408 -16.50 9.83 3.16
N GLU A 409 -16.88 11.06 2.81
CA GLU A 409 -17.13 11.28 1.40
C GLU A 409 -15.79 11.04 0.71
N VAL A 410 -15.76 10.29 -0.40
CA VAL A 410 -14.69 10.42 -1.38
C VAL A 410 -14.82 11.82 -1.98
N ALA A 411 -14.54 12.81 -1.14
CA ALA A 411 -14.54 14.20 -1.42
C ALA A 411 -13.09 14.51 -1.68
N ILE A 412 -12.81 14.91 -2.91
CA ILE A 412 -11.63 15.70 -3.23
C ILE A 412 -11.84 17.08 -2.58
N THR A 413 -11.96 17.13 -1.26
CA THR A 413 -12.04 18.36 -0.48
C THR A 413 -10.65 18.69 -0.05
N GLN A 414 -9.94 19.34 -0.96
CA GLN A 414 -8.71 20.03 -0.63
C GLN A 414 -9.03 21.27 0.21
N PRO A 415 -8.11 21.68 1.09
CA PRO A 415 -8.31 22.87 1.91
C PRO A 415 -8.54 24.09 1.01
N GLU A 416 -9.50 24.93 1.39
CA GLU A 416 -9.82 26.14 0.64
C GLU A 416 -8.65 27.14 0.73
N VAL A 417 -7.89 27.24 -0.34
CA VAL A 417 -6.96 28.36 -0.54
C VAL A 417 -7.78 29.58 -0.97
N ASN A 418 -7.52 30.73 -0.34
CA ASN A 418 -8.14 31.98 -0.75
C ASN A 418 -7.64 32.37 -2.16
N VAL A 419 -8.59 32.51 -3.10
CA VAL A 419 -8.32 32.93 -4.47
C VAL A 419 -9.21 34.09 -4.85
N SER A 420 -8.60 35.14 -5.39
CA SER A 420 -9.28 36.24 -6.07
C SER A 420 -9.15 36.06 -7.58
N ILE A 421 -10.28 36.13 -8.29
CA ILE A 421 -10.35 35.99 -9.75
C ILE A 421 -11.00 37.24 -10.34
N GLY A 422 -10.27 37.93 -11.20
CA GLY A 422 -10.80 38.99 -12.07
C GLY A 422 -10.91 38.52 -13.51
N ILE A 423 -11.90 39.01 -14.25
CA ILE A 423 -12.06 38.75 -15.68
C ILE A 423 -11.90 40.09 -16.43
N THR A 424 -10.94 40.15 -17.35
CA THR A 424 -10.77 41.34 -18.21
C THR A 424 -11.84 41.37 -19.31
N PRO A 425 -12.12 42.54 -19.93
CA PRO A 425 -13.07 42.64 -21.04
C PRO A 425 -12.76 41.73 -22.24
N ASN A 426 -11.49 41.31 -22.37
CA ASN A 426 -11.02 40.45 -23.45
C ASN A 426 -11.16 38.95 -23.11
N GLY A 427 -11.63 38.61 -21.91
CA GLY A 427 -11.79 37.24 -21.42
C GLY A 427 -10.56 36.65 -20.74
N GLN A 428 -9.46 37.39 -20.58
CA GLN A 428 -8.29 36.94 -19.82
C GLN A 428 -8.60 36.95 -18.32
N LEU A 429 -8.28 35.87 -17.62
CA LEU A 429 -8.39 35.77 -16.17
C LEU A 429 -7.15 36.34 -15.49
N ASN A 430 -7.36 37.17 -14.47
CA ASN A 430 -6.34 37.62 -13.54
C ASN A 430 -6.56 36.90 -12.22
N ILE A 431 -5.72 35.92 -11.93
CA ILE A 431 -5.86 35.06 -10.74
C ILE A 431 -4.77 35.43 -9.73
N THR A 432 -5.18 35.70 -8.50
CA THR A 432 -4.27 35.90 -7.36
C THR A 432 -4.66 34.94 -6.25
N ALA A 433 -3.68 34.24 -5.69
CA ALA A 433 -3.88 33.30 -4.60
C ALA A 433 -2.77 33.46 -3.56
N GLU A 434 -3.07 33.08 -2.32
CA GLU A 434 -2.08 33.05 -1.23
C GLU A 434 -1.01 31.97 -1.46
N GLU A 435 -1.37 30.93 -2.20
CA GLU A 435 -0.49 29.83 -2.59
C GLU A 435 -0.08 29.92 -4.06
N VAL A 436 1.10 29.36 -4.37
CA VAL A 436 1.61 29.36 -5.75
C VAL A 436 0.76 28.43 -6.61
N ILE A 437 0.10 29.00 -7.62
CA ILE A 437 -0.68 28.24 -8.60
C ILE A 437 0.24 27.29 -9.35
N HIS A 438 -0.19 26.04 -9.40
CA HIS A 438 0.45 24.96 -10.13
C HIS A 438 -0.22 24.75 -11.51
N ARG A 439 -1.55 24.59 -11.56
CA ARG A 439 -2.29 24.30 -12.81
C ARG A 439 -3.67 24.94 -12.77
N LEU A 440 -4.09 25.47 -13.91
CA LEU A 440 -5.43 25.95 -14.17
C LEU A 440 -6.08 25.01 -15.19
N SER A 441 -7.23 24.44 -14.86
CA SER A 441 -8.01 23.60 -15.78
C SER A 441 -9.40 24.20 -15.96
N LEU A 442 -9.73 24.55 -17.20
CA LEU A 442 -11.01 25.17 -17.56
C LEU A 442 -11.91 24.11 -18.20
N TYR A 443 -13.09 23.92 -17.66
CA TYR A 443 -14.10 22.99 -18.17
C TYR A 443 -15.35 23.74 -18.60
N ASP A 444 -16.11 23.13 -19.51
CA ASP A 444 -17.45 23.59 -19.85
C ASP A 444 -18.47 23.23 -18.77
N ALA A 445 -19.70 23.73 -18.90
CA ALA A 445 -20.77 23.44 -17.95
C ALA A 445 -21.20 21.96 -17.90
N LYS A 446 -20.72 21.12 -18.83
CA LYS A 446 -20.95 19.67 -18.87
C LYS A 446 -19.76 18.88 -18.32
N GLY A 447 -18.70 19.55 -17.86
CA GLY A 447 -17.50 18.95 -17.31
C GLY A 447 -16.46 18.51 -18.36
N ALA A 448 -16.60 18.90 -19.63
CA ALA A 448 -15.58 18.64 -20.64
C ALA A 448 -14.43 19.63 -20.51
N LEU A 449 -13.18 19.13 -20.49
CA LEU A 449 -11.99 19.97 -20.42
C LEU A 449 -11.84 20.80 -21.70
N ILE A 450 -11.77 22.12 -21.55
CA ILE A 450 -11.62 23.08 -22.64
C ILE A 450 -10.16 23.51 -22.81
N ALA A 451 -9.48 23.83 -21.70
CA ALA A 451 -8.13 24.36 -21.73
C ALA A 451 -7.38 24.11 -20.41
N THR A 452 -6.07 23.96 -20.51
CA THR A 452 -5.16 23.83 -19.36
C THR A 452 -4.07 24.90 -19.47
N SER A 453 -3.69 25.50 -18.34
CA SER A 453 -2.54 26.39 -18.23
C SER A 453 -1.68 26.03 -17.02
N TYR A 454 -0.37 26.16 -17.15
CA TYR A 454 0.61 25.99 -16.07
C TYR A 454 1.25 27.33 -15.66
N SER A 455 0.65 28.43 -16.10
CA SER A 455 0.93 29.78 -15.63
C SER A 455 -0.31 30.38 -14.96
N ASN A 456 -0.19 31.60 -14.44
CA ASN A 456 -1.32 32.34 -13.87
C ASN A 456 -2.28 32.89 -14.94
N ASP A 457 -2.03 32.59 -16.22
CA ASP A 457 -2.77 33.12 -17.36
C ASP A 457 -3.60 32.04 -18.02
N ILE A 458 -4.90 32.28 -18.14
CA ILE A 458 -5.82 31.50 -18.99
C ILE A 458 -6.90 32.43 -19.54
N THR A 459 -7.28 32.22 -20.81
CA THR A 459 -8.27 33.06 -21.49
C THR A 459 -9.54 32.26 -21.73
N LEU A 460 -10.68 32.82 -21.32
CA LEU A 460 -11.99 32.23 -21.59
C LEU A 460 -12.31 32.32 -23.09
N PRO A 461 -12.67 31.20 -23.75
CA PRO A 461 -13.19 31.22 -25.12
C PRO A 461 -14.35 32.21 -25.30
N GLN A 462 -14.67 32.62 -26.53
CA GLN A 462 -15.75 33.60 -26.77
C GLN A 462 -17.16 32.98 -26.78
N ASP A 463 -17.27 31.67 -26.99
CA ASP A 463 -18.54 31.04 -27.38
C ASP A 463 -19.33 30.41 -26.22
N MET A 464 -18.95 30.65 -24.96
CA MET A 464 -19.63 30.06 -23.80
C MET A 464 -19.89 31.09 -22.70
N THR A 465 -20.95 30.84 -21.92
CA THR A 465 -21.41 31.75 -20.86
C THR A 465 -21.00 31.28 -19.46
N ILE A 466 -20.80 29.97 -19.27
CA ILE A 466 -20.46 29.37 -17.98
C ILE A 466 -19.24 28.48 -18.15
N TYR A 467 -18.28 28.65 -17.25
CA TYR A 467 -17.09 27.82 -17.15
C TYR A 467 -16.90 27.31 -15.73
N ILE A 468 -16.21 26.18 -15.60
CA ILE A 468 -15.72 25.67 -14.32
C ILE A 468 -14.20 25.76 -14.37
N LEU A 469 -13.61 26.56 -13.49
CA LEU A 469 -12.16 26.68 -13.35
C LEU A 469 -11.70 25.88 -12.14
N LYS A 470 -10.86 24.87 -12.33
CA LYS A 470 -10.09 24.22 -11.29
C LYS A 470 -8.69 24.84 -11.21
N ILE A 471 -8.23 25.15 -10.01
CA ILE A 471 -6.93 25.76 -9.72
C ILE A 471 -6.20 24.81 -8.78
N ASP A 472 -5.21 24.09 -9.28
CA ASP A 472 -4.30 23.26 -8.49
C ASP A 472 -3.11 24.14 -8.02
N PHE A 473 -2.67 23.97 -6.77
CA PHE A 473 -1.58 24.70 -6.11
C PHE A 473 -0.36 23.80 -5.90
N LYS A 474 0.82 24.41 -5.74
CA LYS A 474 2.09 23.70 -5.56
C LYS A 474 2.19 22.92 -4.25
N ASN A 475 1.40 23.27 -3.25
CA ASN A 475 1.34 22.56 -1.98
C ASN A 475 0.43 21.31 -2.02
N GLY A 476 -0.08 20.94 -3.20
CA GLY A 476 -0.98 19.80 -3.40
C GLY A 476 -2.46 20.13 -3.22
N CYS A 477 -2.81 21.34 -2.77
CA CYS A 477 -4.21 21.75 -2.64
C CYS A 477 -4.79 22.10 -4.03
N SER A 478 -6.11 22.10 -4.19
CA SER A 478 -6.78 22.72 -5.34
C SER A 478 -8.09 23.35 -4.92
N THR A 479 -8.63 24.21 -5.77
CA THR A 479 -9.95 24.78 -5.57
C THR A 479 -10.68 24.94 -6.89
N THR A 480 -12.01 24.83 -6.86
CA THR A 480 -12.85 24.97 -8.06
C THR A 480 -13.73 26.21 -7.95
N ARG A 481 -13.87 26.96 -9.04
CA ARG A 481 -14.69 28.18 -9.14
C ARG A 481 -15.55 28.13 -10.39
N LYS A 482 -16.84 28.36 -10.21
CA LYS A 482 -17.75 28.63 -11.32
C LYS A 482 -17.54 30.06 -11.80
N LEU A 483 -17.24 30.23 -13.09
CA LEU A 483 -17.12 31.53 -13.73
C LEU A 483 -18.32 31.75 -14.63
N VAL A 484 -18.93 32.92 -14.51
CA VAL A 484 -19.98 33.40 -15.42
C VAL A 484 -19.41 34.61 -16.12
N LYS A 485 -19.25 34.51 -17.44
CA LYS A 485 -18.65 35.55 -18.28
C LYS A 485 -19.61 36.70 -18.53
#